data_AF-A0A847Z2K8-F1
#
_entry.id   AF-A0A847Z2K8-F1
#
_cell.length_a   1.000
_cell.length_b   1.000
_cell.length_c   1.000
_cell.angle_alpha   90.00
_cell.angle_beta   90.00
_cell.angle_gamma   90.00
#
_symmetry.space_group_name_H-M   'P 1'
#
loop_
_entity.id
_entity.type
_entity.pdbx_description
1 polymer ?
#
loop_
_entity_poly.entity_id
_entity_poly.type
_entity_poly.pdbx_seq_one_letter_code
_entity_poly.pdbx_strand_id
1 'polypeptide(L)'
;GSSMVATHRVVNIDEKNREFTTKGDANNAKDAPISFDRLVGKTLISIPYLGYLTMFIKTKQGMVMAVCILTLIILVSAISKIIGKKNVQRQSHSL
;
A
#
# COMPACT_ATOMS: atom_id res chain seq x y z
N GLY A 1 18.58 16.84 18.72
CA GLY A 1 19.08 15.51 18.37
C GLY A 1 18.08 14.86 17.44
N SER A 2 18.49 14.47 16.23
CA SER A 2 17.62 13.88 15.22
C SER A 2 17.19 12.47 15.64
N SER A 3 15.95 12.32 16.08
CA SER A 3 15.31 11.03 16.31
C SER A 3 15.08 10.34 14.96
N MET A 4 16.04 9.53 14.52
CA MET A 4 15.95 8.77 13.29
C MET A 4 15.18 7.48 13.54
N VAL A 5 14.04 7.32 12.87
CA VAL A 5 13.21 6.12 12.92
C VAL A 5 13.57 5.25 11.72
N ALA A 6 13.81 3.96 11.97
CA ALA A 6 14.15 2.98 10.94
C ALA A 6 13.34 1.69 11.14
N THR A 7 13.04 1.01 10.04
CA THR A 7 12.31 -0.26 10.04
C THR A 7 13.29 -1.39 9.77
N HIS A 8 13.66 -2.16 10.79
CA HIS A 8 14.53 -3.33 10.67
C HIS A 8 13.80 -4.61 11.08
N ARG A 9 14.26 -5.77 10.58
CA ARG A 9 13.72 -7.06 10.98
C ARG A 9 14.35 -7.50 12.30
N VAL A 10 13.52 -7.89 13.27
CA VAL A 10 13.99 -8.50 14.51
C VAL A 10 14.52 -9.89 14.18
N VAL A 11 15.77 -10.17 14.57
CA VAL A 11 16.44 -11.46 14.35
C VAL A 11 16.66 -12.23 15.65
N ASN A 12 16.59 -11.56 16.80
CA ASN A 12 16.64 -12.18 18.12
C ASN A 12 15.89 -11.32 19.14
N ILE A 13 15.25 -11.97 20.12
CA ILE A 13 14.54 -11.36 21.25
C ILE A 13 15.21 -11.89 22.53
N ASP A 14 15.86 -11.00 23.29
CA ASP A 14 16.38 -11.32 24.62
C ASP A 14 15.41 -10.80 25.68
N GLU A 15 14.63 -11.71 26.24
CA GLU A 15 13.62 -11.39 27.27
C GLU A 15 14.25 -11.04 28.62
N LYS A 16 15.46 -11.51 28.93
CA LYS A 16 16.12 -11.25 30.22
C LYS A 16 16.58 -9.80 30.31
N ASN A 17 17.17 -9.31 29.24
CA ASN A 17 17.66 -7.93 29.15
C ASN A 17 16.60 -6.97 28.56
N ARG A 18 15.45 -7.49 28.08
CA ARG A 18 14.39 -6.73 27.39
C ARG A 18 14.93 -5.98 26.17
N GLU A 19 15.67 -6.69 25.32
CA GLU A 19 16.32 -6.14 24.14
C GLU A 19 15.99 -6.91 22.85
N PHE A 20 15.89 -6.19 21.75
CA PHE A 20 15.79 -6.74 20.40
C PHE A 20 17.12 -6.59 19.69
N THR A 21 17.60 -7.68 19.07
CA THR A 21 18.63 -7.55 18.02
C THR A 21 17.93 -7.42 16.68
N THR A 22 18.16 -6.32 15.99
CA THR A 22 17.61 -6.10 14.64
C THR A 22 18.66 -6.33 13.56
N LYS A 23 18.19 -6.53 12.32
CA LYS A 23 19.03 -6.52 11.14
C LYS A 23 18.29 -5.82 10.01
N GLY A 24 18.88 -4.77 9.45
CA GLY A 24 18.42 -4.17 8.20
C GLY A 24 18.50 -5.15 7.03
N ASP A 25 17.54 -5.11 6.11
CA ASP A 25 17.49 -6.05 4.97
C ASP A 25 18.68 -5.92 4.01
N ALA A 26 19.31 -4.74 3.96
CA ALA A 26 20.50 -4.46 3.16
C ALA A 26 21.83 -4.66 3.91
N ASN A 27 21.80 -4.91 5.22
CA ASN A 27 23.01 -5.03 6.03
C ASN A 27 23.48 -6.48 6.07
N ASN A 28 24.80 -6.72 5.92
CA ASN A 28 25.37 -8.05 6.09
C ASN A 28 25.50 -8.45 7.56
N ALA A 29 25.73 -7.48 8.44
CA ALA A 29 25.85 -7.67 9.89
C ALA A 29 24.53 -7.46 10.63
N LYS A 30 24.45 -7.95 11.88
CA LYS A 30 23.37 -7.60 12.82
C LYS A 30 23.60 -6.18 13.35
N ASP A 31 22.52 -5.46 13.61
CA ASP A 31 22.62 -4.14 14.25
C ASP A 31 22.80 -4.30 15.77
N ALA A 32 23.16 -3.21 16.44
CA ALA A 32 23.27 -3.19 17.89
C ALA A 32 21.91 -3.51 18.57
N PRO A 33 21.90 -4.19 19.73
CA PRO A 33 20.69 -4.42 20.50
C PRO A 33 19.97 -3.10 20.84
N ILE A 34 18.65 -3.12 20.73
CA ILE A 34 17.78 -1.99 21.07
C ILE A 34 16.80 -2.41 22.18
N SER A 35 16.63 -1.57 23.19
CA SER A 35 15.65 -1.81 24.26
C SER A 35 14.23 -1.89 23.73
N PHE A 36 13.38 -2.70 24.38
CA PHE A 36 11.95 -2.82 24.08
C PHE A 36 11.22 -1.48 24.08
N ASP A 37 11.66 -0.53 24.91
CA ASP A 37 11.01 0.77 25.04
C ASP A 37 11.21 1.66 23.80
N ARG A 38 12.11 1.26 22.88
CA ARG A 38 12.31 1.91 21.57
C ARG A 38 11.43 1.32 20.46
N LEU A 39 10.59 0.33 20.76
CA LEU A 39 9.66 -0.23 19.80
C LEU A 39 8.52 0.76 19.53
N VAL A 40 8.50 1.34 18.33
CA VAL A 40 7.41 2.25 17.91
C VAL A 40 6.18 1.47 17.44
N GLY A 41 6.37 0.30 16.82
CA GLY A 41 5.27 -0.54 16.32
C GLY A 41 5.72 -1.86 15.68
N LYS A 42 4.75 -2.73 15.36
CA LYS A 42 4.96 -4.04 14.73
C LYS A 42 4.20 -4.13 13.41
N THR A 43 4.80 -4.75 12.40
CA THR A 43 4.13 -5.05 11.12
C THR A 43 3.01 -6.07 11.35
N LEU A 44 1.77 -5.70 11.00
CA LEU A 44 0.59 -6.56 11.15
C LEU A 44 0.26 -7.33 9.88
N ILE A 45 0.46 -6.73 8.70
CA ILE A 45 0.11 -7.30 7.40
C ILE A 45 1.27 -7.08 6.42
N SER A 46 1.57 -8.11 5.64
CA SER A 46 2.46 -8.03 4.48
C SER A 46 1.70 -8.58 3.28
N ILE A 47 1.58 -7.80 2.20
CA ILE A 47 0.92 -8.22 0.97
C ILE A 47 2.02 -8.73 0.03
N PRO A 48 2.24 -10.06 -0.05
CA PRO A 48 3.26 -10.60 -0.94
C PRO A 48 2.92 -10.23 -2.38
N TYR A 49 3.96 -10.05 -3.19
CA TYR A 49 3.89 -9.69 -4.61
C TYR A 49 3.33 -8.31 -4.98
N LEU A 50 2.87 -7.49 -4.02
CA LEU A 50 2.41 -6.13 -4.30
C LEU A 50 3.49 -5.30 -5.03
N GLY A 51 4.76 -5.54 -4.70
CA GLY A 51 5.90 -4.95 -5.40
C GLY A 51 5.93 -5.24 -6.90
N TYR A 52 5.58 -6.45 -7.34
CA TYR A 52 5.54 -6.78 -8.78
C TYR A 52 4.45 -6.01 -9.52
N LEU A 53 3.29 -5.80 -8.91
CA LEU A 53 2.23 -4.96 -9.48
C LEU A 53 2.72 -3.52 -9.66
N THR A 54 3.38 -2.96 -8.63
CA THR A 54 3.94 -1.60 -8.75
C THR A 54 5.03 -1.51 -9.80
N MET A 55 5.85 -2.56 -9.94
CA MET A 55 6.90 -2.63 -10.95
C MET A 55 6.30 -2.72 -12.36
N PHE A 56 5.22 -3.48 -12.52
CA PHE A 56 4.50 -3.60 -13.77
C PHE A 56 3.88 -2.28 -14.21
N ILE A 57 3.19 -1.56 -13.32
CA ILE A 57 2.59 -0.25 -13.61
C ILE A 57 3.67 0.78 -14.03
N LYS A 58 4.88 0.68 -13.48
CA LYS A 58 6.02 1.54 -13.86
C LYS A 58 6.56 1.27 -15.27
N THR A 59 6.21 0.16 -15.91
CA THR A 59 6.60 -0.09 -17.31
C THR A 59 5.74 0.75 -18.26
N LYS A 60 6.25 1.06 -19.46
CA LYS A 60 5.48 1.81 -20.47
C LYS A 60 4.16 1.12 -20.82
N GLN A 61 4.18 -0.19 -21.00
CA GLN A 61 2.98 -0.99 -21.30
C GLN A 61 2.00 -0.99 -20.13
N GLY A 62 2.49 -1.23 -18.90
CA GLY A 62 1.64 -1.21 -17.70
C GLY A 62 1.01 0.15 -17.45
N MET A 63 1.75 1.24 -17.68
CA MET A 63 1.22 2.60 -17.55
C MET A 63 0.13 2.89 -18.58
N VAL A 64 0.32 2.51 -19.85
CA VAL A 64 -0.71 2.65 -20.89
C VAL A 64 -1.96 1.86 -20.51
N MET A 65 -1.83 0.61 -20.06
CA MET A 65 -2.97 -0.18 -19.63
C MET A 65 -3.68 0.43 -18.42
N ALA A 66 -2.95 0.93 -17.43
CA ALA A 66 -3.53 1.58 -16.26
C ALA A 66 -4.35 2.82 -16.65
N VAL A 67 -3.82 3.64 -17.57
CA VAL A 67 -4.54 4.79 -18.12
C VAL A 67 -5.78 4.34 -18.88
N CYS A 68 -5.69 3.34 -19.76
CA CYS A 68 -6.83 2.81 -20.50
C CYS A 68 -7.94 2.27 -19.59
N ILE A 69 -7.58 1.57 -18.51
CA ILE A 69 -8.55 1.07 -17.52
C ILE A 69 -9.23 2.25 -16.83
N LEU A 70 -8.45 3.25 -16.40
CA LEU A 70 -8.97 4.44 -15.74
C LEU A 70 -9.93 5.22 -16.65
N THR A 71 -9.56 5.44 -17.91
CA THR A 71 -10.42 6.13 -18.88
C THR A 71 -11.69 5.35 -19.18
N LEU A 72 -11.60 4.01 -19.29
CA LEU A 72 -12.76 3.15 -19.48
C LEU A 72 -13.74 3.24 -18.30
N ILE A 73 -13.25 3.21 -17.06
CA ILE A 73 -14.08 3.36 -15.85
C ILE A 73 -14.83 4.70 -15.86
N ILE A 74 -14.14 5.78 -16.24
CA ILE A 74 -14.74 7.12 -16.33
C ILE A 74 -15.81 7.16 -17.42
N LEU A 75 -15.51 6.60 -18.60
CA LEU A 75 -16.46 6.55 -19.73
C LEU A 75 -17.73 5.78 -19.36
N VAL A 76 -17.59 4.58 -18.80
CA VAL A 76 -18.73 3.77 -18.34
C VAL A 76 -19.54 4.53 -17.30
N SER A 77 -18.89 5.12 -16.31
CA SER A 77 -19.56 5.90 -15.26
C SER A 77 -20.33 7.09 -15.83
N ALA A 78 -19.76 7.80 -16.81
CA ALA A 78 -20.41 8.90 -17.48
C ALA A 78 -21.64 8.44 -18.28
N ILE A 79 -21.52 7.35 -19.03
CA ILE A 79 -22.62 6.77 -19.81
C ILE A 79 -23.76 6.30 -18.88
N SER A 80 -23.45 5.56 -17.82
CA SER A 80 -24.42 5.12 -16.82
C SER A 80 -25.17 6.29 -16.19
N LYS A 81 -24.49 7.40 -15.90
CA LYS A 81 -25.11 8.62 -15.38
C LYS A 81 -26.07 9.27 -16.39
N ILE A 82 -25.70 9.31 -17.67
CA ILE A 82 -26.57 9.85 -18.74
C ILE A 82 -27.81 8.98 -18.93
N ILE A 83 -27.65 7.66 -18.96
CA ILE A 83 -28.77 6.71 -19.09
C ILE A 83 -29.68 6.79 -17.86
N GLY A 84 -29.09 6.81 -16.66
CA GLY A 84 -29.83 6.95 -15.40
C GLY A 84 -30.66 8.23 -15.33
N LYS A 85 -30.10 9.37 -15.77
CA LYS A 85 -30.81 10.67 -15.81
C LYS A 85 -32.05 10.63 -16.71
N LYS A 86 -32.00 9.94 -17.86
CA LYS A 86 -33.15 9.82 -18.78
C LYS A 86 -34.30 8.99 -18.20
N ASN A 87 -34.01 7.97 -17.40
CA ASN A 87 -35.04 7.12 -16.79
C ASN A 87 -35.82 7.83 -15.68
N VAL A 88 -35.14 8.65 -14.85
CA VAL A 88 -35.79 9.42 -13.77
C VAL A 88 -36.73 10.49 -14.33
N GLN A 89 -36.34 11.17 -15.42
CA GLN A 89 -37.14 12.25 -15.99
C GLN A 89 -38.38 11.75 -16.77
N ARG A 90 -38.33 10.53 -17.33
CA ARG A 90 -39.51 9.90 -17.96
C ARG A 90 -40.60 9.50 -16.96
N GLN A 91 -40.25 9.12 -15.73
CA GLN A 91 -41.24 8.76 -14.71
C GLN A 91 -41.94 9.97 -14.08
N SER A 92 -41.27 11.13 -14.02
CA SER A 92 -41.87 12.36 -13.46
C SER A 92 -42.87 13.04 -14.39
N HIS A 93 -42.88 12.72 -15.69
CA HIS A 93 -43.76 13.35 -16.68
C HIS A 93 -45.00 12.48 -17.02
N SER A 94 -45.13 11.30 -16.41
CA SER A 94 -46.29 10.41 -16.56
C SER A 94 -47.15 10.29 -15.29
N LEU A 95 -46.91 11.16 -14.31
CA LEU A 95 -47.75 11.42 -13.13
C LEU A 95 -48.33 12.82 -13.27
#